data_AF-A0A139CKM7-F1
#
_entry.id   AF-A0A139CKM7-F1
#
_cell.length_a   1.000
_cell.length_b   1.000
_cell.length_c   1.000
_cell.angle_alpha   90.00
_cell.angle_beta   90.00
_cell.angle_gamma   90.00
#
_symmetry.space_group_name_H-M   'P 1'
#
loop_
_entity.id
_entity.type
_entity.pdbx_description
1 polymer ?
#
loop_
_entity_poly.entity_id
_entity_poly.type
_entity_poly.pdbx_seq_one_letter_code
_entity_poly.pdbx_strand_id
1 'polypeptide(L)'
;KPDVDKERLRCEETLVGDFLQLAKESREDDLLLDELRRAIKQVYKEDNRASKLLKAPSDEQLKELILKAEDLGLDLLLEGGD
;
A
#
# COMPACT_ATOMS: atom_id res chain seq x y z
N LYS A 1 -15.43 -6.74 11.82
CA LYS A 1 -15.33 -6.84 10.35
C LYS A 1 -15.58 -8.29 9.96
N PRO A 2 -16.35 -8.57 8.89
CA PRO A 2 -16.31 -9.89 8.30
C PRO A 2 -14.86 -10.21 7.94
N ASP A 3 -14.44 -11.43 8.20
CA ASP A 3 -13.10 -11.91 7.84
C ASP A 3 -13.08 -12.07 6.31
N VAL A 4 -12.54 -11.07 5.63
CA VAL A 4 -12.50 -11.07 4.15
C VAL A 4 -11.38 -11.99 3.72
N ASP A 5 -11.72 -13.04 2.99
CA ASP A 5 -10.74 -13.95 2.39
C ASP A 5 -10.04 -13.25 1.21
N LYS A 6 -8.96 -12.54 1.53
CA LYS A 6 -8.18 -11.76 0.57
C LYS A 6 -7.49 -12.64 -0.46
N GLU A 7 -7.05 -13.84 -0.10
CA GLU A 7 -6.35 -14.72 -1.03
C GLU A 7 -7.33 -15.26 -2.08
N ARG A 8 -8.57 -15.57 -1.68
CA ARG A 8 -9.62 -15.91 -2.64
C ARG A 8 -9.92 -14.74 -3.59
N LEU A 9 -10.14 -13.53 -3.04
CA LEU A 9 -10.46 -12.34 -3.85
C LEU A 9 -9.35 -11.95 -4.82
N ARG A 10 -8.09 -12.13 -4.41
CA ARG A 10 -6.90 -11.85 -5.24
C ARG A 10 -6.89 -12.67 -6.53
N CYS A 11 -7.49 -13.86 -6.53
CA CYS A 11 -7.58 -14.71 -7.71
C CYS A 11 -8.77 -14.40 -8.62
N GLU A 12 -9.61 -13.41 -8.28
CA GLU A 12 -10.77 -13.01 -9.08
C GLU A 12 -10.37 -11.91 -10.08
N GLU A 13 -10.88 -11.99 -11.31
CA GLU A 13 -10.72 -10.96 -12.34
C GLU A 13 -11.66 -9.76 -12.06
N THR A 14 -11.41 -9.07 -10.95
CA THR A 14 -12.18 -7.90 -10.49
C THR A 14 -11.25 -6.77 -10.07
N LEU A 15 -11.78 -5.55 -9.97
CA LEU A 15 -11.02 -4.40 -9.45
C LEU A 15 -10.44 -4.67 -8.05
N VAL A 16 -11.17 -5.40 -7.20
CA VAL A 16 -10.69 -5.77 -5.86
C VAL A 16 -9.55 -6.79 -5.96
N GLY A 17 -9.66 -7.78 -6.85
CA GLY A 17 -8.60 -8.74 -7.11
C GLY A 17 -7.32 -8.07 -7.63
N ASP A 18 -7.44 -7.20 -8.63
CA ASP A 18 -6.34 -6.42 -9.21
C ASP A 18 -5.67 -5.52 -8.15
N PHE A 19 -6.47 -4.84 -7.32
CA PHE A 19 -5.97 -4.00 -6.23
C PHE A 19 -5.17 -4.81 -5.21
N LEU A 20 -5.71 -5.95 -4.77
CA LEU A 20 -5.02 -6.83 -3.83
C LEU A 20 -3.70 -7.30 -4.44
N GLN A 21 -3.73 -7.78 -5.69
CA GLN A 21 -2.55 -8.26 -6.40
C GLN A 21 -1.46 -7.19 -6.49
N LEU A 22 -1.82 -5.96 -6.88
CA LEU A 22 -0.90 -4.82 -6.93
C LEU A 22 -0.28 -4.52 -5.55
N ALA A 23 -1.07 -4.57 -4.48
CA ALA A 23 -0.57 -4.34 -3.12
C ALA A 23 0.42 -5.42 -2.66
N LYS A 24 0.23 -6.67 -3.09
CA LYS A 24 1.16 -7.77 -2.83
C LYS A 24 2.46 -7.62 -3.63
N GLU A 25 2.35 -7.38 -4.93
CA GLU A 25 3.51 -7.16 -5.81
C GLU A 25 4.37 -5.99 -5.32
N SER A 26 3.74 -4.90 -4.89
CA SER A 26 4.41 -3.73 -4.32
C SER A 26 5.24 -4.04 -3.05
N ARG A 27 5.00 -5.16 -2.37
CA ARG A 27 5.78 -5.62 -1.20
C ARG A 27 6.82 -6.68 -1.51
N GLU A 28 6.56 -7.50 -2.53
CA GLU A 28 7.35 -8.68 -2.89
C GLU A 28 8.35 -8.41 -4.02
N ASP A 29 8.07 -7.43 -4.89
CA ASP A 29 8.96 -6.98 -5.95
C ASP A 29 9.82 -5.79 -5.49
N ASP A 30 11.13 -6.02 -5.39
CA ASP A 30 12.10 -5.01 -4.95
C ASP A 30 12.18 -3.81 -5.91
N LEU A 31 11.88 -3.97 -7.20
CA LEU A 31 11.86 -2.86 -8.17
C LEU A 31 10.67 -1.94 -7.89
N LEU A 32 9.47 -2.51 -7.72
CA LEU A 32 8.27 -1.74 -7.38
C LEU A 32 8.41 -1.05 -6.01
N LEU A 33 9.03 -1.73 -5.04
CA LEU A 33 9.30 -1.16 -3.74
C LEU A 33 10.28 0.03 -3.82
N ASP A 34 11.34 -0.05 -4.64
CA ASP A 34 12.25 1.08 -4.84
C ASP A 34 11.57 2.24 -5.59
N GLU A 35 10.69 1.96 -6.54
CA GLU A 35 9.86 2.98 -7.20
C GLU A 35 8.96 3.71 -6.21
N LEU A 36 8.23 2.99 -5.36
CA LEU A 36 7.42 3.56 -4.30
C LEU A 36 8.26 4.40 -3.34
N ARG A 37 9.42 3.89 -2.92
CA ARG A 37 10.36 4.62 -2.07
C ARG A 37 10.82 5.93 -2.71
N ARG A 38 11.12 5.92 -4.01
CA ARG A 38 11.50 7.13 -4.77
C ARG A 38 10.33 8.11 -4.87
N ALA A 39 9.12 7.64 -5.12
CA ALA A 39 7.92 8.48 -5.23
C ALA A 39 7.63 9.22 -3.92
N ILE A 40 7.73 8.54 -2.77
CA ILE A 40 7.44 9.16 -1.46
C ILE A 40 8.63 9.95 -0.90
N LYS A 41 9.83 9.81 -1.47
CA LYS A 41 11.08 10.42 -0.98
C LYS A 41 10.97 11.94 -0.79
N GLN A 42 10.23 12.63 -1.66
CA GLN A 42 10.06 14.09 -1.60
C GLN A 42 9.37 14.53 -0.31
N VAL A 43 8.46 13.71 0.23
CA VAL A 43 7.77 13.98 1.51
C VAL A 43 8.78 14.05 2.66
N TYR A 44 9.85 13.26 2.61
CA TYR A 44 10.79 13.06 3.71
C TYR A 44 12.15 13.75 3.56
N LYS A 45 12.57 14.12 2.34
CA LYS A 45 13.92 14.66 2.09
C LYS A 45 13.95 16.11 1.64
N GLU A 46 12.86 16.66 1.10
CA GLU A 46 12.84 18.07 0.75
C GLU A 46 12.56 18.91 2.00
N ASP A 47 13.12 20.13 2.06
CA ASP A 47 13.10 21.08 3.20
C ASP A 47 11.68 21.63 3.43
N ASN A 48 10.76 20.72 3.73
CA ASN A 48 9.40 20.97 4.09
C ASN A 48 9.28 20.86 5.62
N ARG A 49 8.27 21.49 6.23
CA ARG A 49 8.10 21.45 7.70
C ARG A 49 7.93 20.02 8.24
N ALA A 50 7.45 19.09 7.41
CA ALA A 50 7.20 17.72 7.79
C ALA A 50 8.51 16.90 7.90
N SER A 51 9.51 17.13 7.06
CA SER A 51 10.80 16.41 7.10
C SER A 51 11.62 16.72 8.36
N LYS A 52 11.31 17.82 9.07
CA LYS A 52 11.86 18.11 10.41
C LYS A 52 11.28 17.21 11.51
N LEU A 53 10.10 16.63 11.28
CA LEU A 53 9.36 15.81 12.24
C LEU A 53 9.21 14.35 11.80
N LEU A 54 9.40 14.07 10.51
CA LEU A 54 9.21 12.78 9.89
C LEU A 54 10.55 12.22 9.40
N LYS A 55 10.76 10.94 9.67
CA LYS A 55 11.85 10.16 9.06
C LYS A 55 11.29 9.35 7.90
N ALA A 56 12.08 9.20 6.84
CA ALA A 56 11.73 8.28 5.77
C ALA A 56 11.59 6.85 6.35
N PRO A 57 10.56 6.09 5.94
CA PRO A 57 10.40 4.72 6.39
C PRO A 57 11.56 3.84 5.91
N SER A 58 11.95 2.85 6.70
CA SER A 58 12.73 1.71 6.21
C SER A 58 11.91 0.87 5.22
N ASP A 59 12.56 -0.05 4.54
CA ASP A 59 11.88 -0.92 3.58
C ASP A 59 10.80 -1.78 4.27
N GLU A 60 11.06 -2.28 5.49
CA GLU A 60 10.08 -3.00 6.31
C GLU A 60 8.92 -2.11 6.72
N GLN A 61 9.19 -0.86 7.12
CA GLN A 61 8.14 0.09 7.47
C GLN A 61 7.28 0.45 6.24
N LEU A 62 7.90 0.56 5.06
CA LEU A 62 7.18 0.78 3.81
C LEU A 62 6.30 -0.41 3.45
N LYS A 63 6.81 -1.64 3.59
CA LYS A 63 6.01 -2.87 3.40
C LYS A 63 4.82 -2.93 4.37
N GLU A 64 5.00 -2.53 5.62
CA GLU A 64 3.91 -2.44 6.60
C GLU A 64 2.88 -1.36 6.24
N LEU A 65 3.33 -0.19 5.75
CA LEU A 65 2.43 0.86 5.26
C LEU A 65 1.61 0.39 4.05
N ILE A 66 2.21 -0.37 3.13
CA ILE A 66 1.49 -0.95 1.99
C ILE A 66 0.43 -1.94 2.48
N LEU A 67 0.72 -2.76 3.49
CA LEU A 67 -0.25 -3.69 4.06
C LEU A 67 -1.43 -2.96 4.72
N LYS A 68 -1.17 -1.86 5.44
CA LYS A 68 -2.23 -1.00 5.99
C LYS A 68 -3.04 -0.29 4.91
N ALA A 69 -2.38 0.14 3.83
CA ALA A 69 -3.05 0.74 2.68
C ALA A 69 -3.92 -0.28 1.92
N GLU A 70 -3.48 -1.54 1.85
CA GLU A 70 -4.27 -2.67 1.33
C GLU A 70 -5.56 -2.84 2.15
N ASP A 71 -5.46 -2.90 3.48
CA ASP A 71 -6.63 -3.02 4.36
C ASP A 71 -7.60 -1.84 4.19
N LEU A 72 -7.09 -0.61 4.21
CA LEU A 72 -7.91 0.58 4.07
C LEU A 72 -8.56 0.67 2.68
N GLY A 73 -7.81 0.36 1.62
CA GLY A 73 -8.34 0.38 0.26
C GLY A 73 -9.42 -0.69 0.06
N LEU A 74 -9.23 -1.87 0.65
CA LEU A 74 -10.24 -2.93 0.65
C LEU A 74 -11.52 -2.49 1.35
N ASP A 75 -11.41 -1.83 2.51
CA ASP A 75 -12.58 -1.26 3.19
C ASP A 75 -13.31 -0.27 2.29
N LEU A 76 -12.60 0.68 1.69
CA LEU A 76 -13.19 1.71 0.84
C LEU A 76 -13.87 1.12 -0.42
N LEU A 77 -13.27 0.09 -1.01
CA LEU A 77 -13.82 -0.58 -2.20
C LEU A 77 -15.06 -1.42 -1.88
N LEU A 78 -15.15 -1.99 -0.68
CA LEU A 78 -16.28 -2.81 -0.25
C LEU A 78 -17.40 -1.97 0.38
N GLU A 79 -17.07 -0.88 1.06
CA GLU A 79 -18.04 0.05 1.68
C GLU A 79 -18.63 1.05 0.68
N GLY A 80 -17.94 1.35 -0.42
CA GLY A 80 -18.40 2.29 -1.46
C GLY A 80 -19.43 1.74 -2.46
N GLY A 81 -20.01 0.56 -2.19
CA GLY A 81 -20.92 -0.16 -3.09
C GLY A 81 -22.42 -0.01 -2.81
N ASP A 82 -22.83 1.04 -2.08
CA ASP A 82 -24.24 1.42 -1.85
C ASP A 82 -24.77 2.43 -2.89
#